data_AF-A0AAP3DMP9-F1
#
_entry.id   AF-A0AAP3DMP9-F1
#
_cell.length_a   1.000
_cell.length_b   1.000
_cell.length_c   1.000
_cell.angle_alpha   90.00
_cell.angle_beta   90.00
_cell.angle_gamma   90.00
#
_symmetry.space_group_name_H-M   'P 1'
#
loop_
_entity.id
_entity.type
_entity.pdbx_description
1 polymer ?
#
loop_
_entity_poly.entity_id
_entity_poly.type
_entity_poly.pdbx_seq_one_letter_code
_entity_poly.pdbx_strand_id
1 'polypeptide(L)'
;MIRYRKILELHDEGFSLRGIAASTGNSRQKVTGIIQLAERKGLMCPLDEEMDDKWIEEFLFPEKSMEASGRQPLDFEYIHKELAKPNVTLSLLHHEYEAESRTNNKIPYSYRSFVRHYSRYAQKYKATLRIRRKPGEIMEVDWAGSTAFIIDRDTGEKVKAYIFVATLPCSQLSFVKTFLSMDLHSWIDAHVHAYNY
;
A
#
# COMPACT_ATOMS: atom_id res chain seq x y z
N MET A 1 25.21 -9.81 0.19
CA MET A 1 24.15 -9.83 1.22
C MET A 1 24.80 -10.21 2.53
N ILE A 2 24.44 -9.56 3.65
CA ILE A 2 25.05 -9.87 4.95
C ILE A 2 24.38 -11.12 5.49
N ARG A 3 25.19 -12.11 5.91
CA ARG A 3 24.72 -13.36 6.52
C ARG A 3 24.56 -13.16 8.03
N TYR A 4 23.51 -12.46 8.44
CA TYR A 4 23.22 -12.11 9.83
C TYR A 4 23.06 -13.35 10.71
N ARG A 5 22.30 -14.34 10.26
CA ARG A 5 22.09 -15.60 10.97
C ARG A 5 23.43 -16.28 11.27
N LYS A 6 24.28 -16.39 10.25
CA LYS A 6 25.59 -17.03 10.41
C LYS A 6 26.54 -16.28 11.33
N ILE A 7 26.45 -14.94 11.39
CA ILE A 7 27.23 -14.13 12.34
C ILE A 7 26.84 -14.46 13.79
N LEU A 8 25.54 -14.57 14.07
CA LEU A 8 25.02 -14.84 15.41
C LEU A 8 25.29 -16.28 15.86
N GLU A 9 25.07 -17.26 14.97
CA GLU A 9 25.38 -18.67 15.24
C GLU A 9 26.87 -18.89 15.57
N LEU A 10 27.79 -18.31 14.75
CA LEU A 10 29.22 -18.45 15.01
C LEU A 10 29.68 -17.75 16.29
N HIS A 11 28.99 -16.69 16.70
CA HIS A 11 29.27 -16.02 17.97
C HIS A 11 28.84 -16.89 19.17
N ASP A 12 27.66 -17.51 19.07
CA ASP A 12 27.13 -18.44 20.08
C ASP A 12 28.01 -19.70 20.22
N GLU A 13 28.54 -20.20 19.09
CA GLU A 13 29.53 -21.29 19.04
C GLU A 13 30.92 -20.91 19.60
N GLY A 14 31.13 -19.65 20.01
CA GLY A 14 32.37 -19.18 20.65
C GLY A 14 33.51 -18.81 19.70
N PHE A 15 33.25 -18.61 18.40
CA PHE A 15 34.30 -18.20 17.46
C PHE A 15 34.77 -16.77 17.72
N SER A 16 36.07 -16.54 17.51
CA SER A 16 36.64 -15.20 17.61
C SER A 16 36.05 -14.25 16.56
N LEU A 17 35.87 -12.97 16.90
CA LEU A 17 35.38 -11.93 15.98
C LEU A 17 36.18 -11.86 14.67
N ARG A 18 37.48 -12.19 14.70
CA ARG A 18 38.33 -12.28 13.50
C ARG A 18 37.94 -13.45 12.61
N GLY A 19 37.66 -14.61 13.19
CA GLY A 19 37.18 -15.79 12.46
C GLY A 19 35.81 -15.58 11.84
N ILE A 20 34.89 -14.93 12.56
CA ILE A 20 33.56 -14.59 12.05
C ILE A 20 33.64 -13.61 10.89
N ALA A 21 34.47 -12.57 11.01
CA ALA A 21 34.71 -11.59 9.93
C ALA A 21 35.26 -12.26 8.66
N ALA A 22 36.25 -13.14 8.81
CA ALA A 22 36.84 -13.88 7.69
C ALA A 22 35.84 -14.83 7.02
N SER A 23 35.06 -15.58 7.81
CA SER A 23 34.07 -16.54 7.30
C SER A 23 32.89 -15.86 6.59
N THR A 24 32.46 -14.70 7.12
CA THR A 24 31.27 -14.00 6.60
C THR A 24 31.60 -12.95 5.54
N GLY A 25 32.87 -12.55 5.41
CA GLY A 25 33.33 -11.52 4.47
C GLY A 25 33.00 -10.09 4.90
N ASN A 26 32.75 -9.85 6.20
CA ASN A 26 32.38 -8.54 6.74
C ASN A 26 33.51 -7.93 7.57
N SER A 27 33.54 -6.60 7.69
CA SER A 27 34.52 -5.94 8.56
C SER A 27 34.28 -6.28 10.03
N ARG A 28 35.36 -6.39 10.82
CA ARG A 28 35.29 -6.69 12.25
C ARG A 28 34.37 -5.71 13.00
N GLN A 29 34.46 -4.42 12.69
CA GLN A 29 33.59 -3.39 13.27
C GLN A 29 32.10 -3.67 13.01
N LYS A 30 31.75 -4.10 11.80
CA LYS A 30 30.37 -4.40 11.43
C LYS A 30 29.86 -5.64 12.14
N VAL A 31 30.68 -6.69 12.22
CA VAL A 31 30.37 -7.92 12.98
C VAL A 31 30.14 -7.60 14.45
N THR A 32 31.03 -6.84 15.09
CA THR A 32 30.89 -6.41 16.48
C THR A 32 29.62 -5.58 16.70
N GLY A 33 29.33 -4.65 15.79
CA GLY A 33 28.12 -3.83 15.89
C GLY A 33 26.83 -4.65 15.78
N ILE A 34 26.80 -5.70 14.94
CA ILE A 34 25.66 -6.60 14.80
C ILE A 34 25.45 -7.41 16.09
N ILE A 35 26.52 -8.00 16.64
CA ILE A 35 26.46 -8.82 17.85
C ILE A 35 25.99 -7.99 19.05
N GLN A 36 26.61 -6.83 19.30
CA GLN A 36 26.23 -5.95 20.40
C GLN A 36 24.79 -5.45 20.28
N LEU A 37 24.32 -5.21 19.05
CA LEU A 37 22.95 -4.77 18.81
C LEU A 37 21.95 -5.91 19.03
N ALA A 38 22.30 -7.13 18.63
CA ALA A 38 21.51 -8.33 18.89
C ALA A 38 21.37 -8.60 20.40
N GLU A 39 22.48 -8.55 21.14
CA GLU A 39 22.49 -8.70 22.60
C GLU A 39 21.61 -7.63 23.29
N ARG A 40 21.75 -6.36 22.91
CA ARG A 40 20.90 -5.28 23.46
C ARG A 40 19.42 -5.45 23.17
N LYS A 41 19.05 -6.05 22.04
CA LYS A 41 17.66 -6.29 21.64
C LYS A 41 17.13 -7.65 22.12
N GLY A 42 17.93 -8.42 22.87
CA GLY A 42 17.54 -9.73 23.38
C GLY A 42 17.40 -10.81 22.31
N LEU A 43 18.07 -10.66 21.17
CA LEU A 43 18.09 -11.66 20.11
C LEU A 43 19.11 -12.75 20.47
N MET A 44 18.62 -13.89 20.95
CA MET A 44 19.44 -15.00 21.44
C MET A 44 19.38 -16.19 20.49
N CYS A 45 20.44 -16.99 20.45
CA CYS A 45 20.42 -18.31 19.82
C CYS A 45 19.80 -19.35 20.79
N PRO A 46 19.23 -20.45 20.28
CA PRO A 46 19.08 -20.80 18.86
C PRO A 46 18.01 -19.96 18.14
N LEU A 47 18.27 -19.64 16.87
CA LEU A 47 17.35 -18.88 16.02
C LEU A 47 16.35 -19.82 15.35
N ASP A 48 15.05 -19.52 15.42
CA ASP A 48 13.99 -20.28 14.76
C ASP A 48 14.15 -20.27 13.22
N GLU A 49 13.55 -21.23 12.52
CA GLU A 49 13.61 -21.31 11.04
C GLU A 49 13.05 -20.06 10.34
N GLU A 50 12.10 -19.36 10.97
CA GLU A 50 11.51 -18.11 10.44
C GLU A 50 12.44 -16.90 10.56
N MET A 51 13.50 -16.99 11.38
CA MET A 51 14.48 -15.92 11.61
C MET A 51 15.57 -15.96 10.54
N ASP A 52 15.18 -15.63 9.31
CA ASP A 52 16.10 -15.52 8.18
C ASP A 52 16.93 -14.22 8.24
N ASP A 53 17.93 -14.10 7.35
CA ASP A 53 18.80 -12.91 7.31
C ASP A 53 18.03 -11.60 7.13
N LYS A 54 16.87 -11.65 6.47
CA LYS A 54 16.05 -10.48 6.18
C LYS A 54 15.24 -10.07 7.41
N TRP A 55 14.65 -11.04 8.11
CA TRP A 55 13.95 -10.81 9.37
C TRP A 55 14.92 -10.23 10.41
N ILE A 56 16.12 -10.79 10.52
CA ILE A 56 17.14 -10.31 11.46
C ILE A 56 17.59 -8.89 11.10
N GLU A 57 17.74 -8.57 9.81
CA GLU A 57 18.06 -7.20 9.38
C GLU A 57 16.97 -6.21 9.78
N GLU A 58 15.69 -6.54 9.52
CA GLU A 58 14.54 -5.70 9.87
C GLU A 58 14.40 -5.54 11.41
N PHE A 59 14.63 -6.62 12.16
CA PHE A 59 14.58 -6.62 13.63
C PHE A 59 15.71 -5.79 14.24
N LEU A 60 16.95 -5.95 13.77
CA LEU A 60 18.11 -5.25 14.29
C LEU A 60 18.13 -3.78 13.87
N PHE A 61 17.74 -3.46 12.62
CA PHE A 61 17.82 -2.11 12.07
C PHE A 61 16.46 -1.57 11.55
N PRO A 62 15.45 -1.39 12.43
CA PRO A 62 14.15 -0.86 12.02
C PRO A 62 14.27 0.55 11.42
N GLU A 63 15.17 1.38 11.97
CA GLU A 63 15.40 2.79 11.56
C GLU A 63 16.14 2.92 10.23
N LYS A 64 16.94 1.91 9.82
CA LYS A 64 17.57 1.92 8.49
C LYS A 64 16.55 1.85 7.36
N SER A 65 15.31 1.45 7.65
CA SER A 65 14.27 1.35 6.63
C SER A 65 13.63 2.70 6.26
N MET A 66 13.66 3.71 7.15
CA MET A 66 12.98 5.00 6.93
C MET A 66 13.82 6.24 7.28
N GLU A 67 14.48 6.30 8.44
CA GLU A 67 15.04 7.54 8.99
C GLU A 67 16.49 7.80 8.58
N ALA A 68 17.29 6.75 8.40
CA ALA A 68 18.70 6.88 8.02
C ALA A 68 18.94 7.34 6.55
N SER A 69 17.88 7.52 5.76
CA SER A 69 17.97 7.77 4.31
C SER A 69 17.85 9.24 3.89
N GLY A 70 17.57 10.15 4.82
CA GLY A 70 17.30 11.56 4.50
C GLY A 70 15.97 11.79 3.74
N ARG A 71 15.12 10.76 3.70
CA ARG A 71 13.80 10.82 3.04
C ARG A 71 12.74 11.38 3.98
N GLN A 72 11.71 11.97 3.39
CA GLN A 72 10.54 12.41 4.16
C GLN A 72 9.82 11.16 4.72
N PRO A 73 9.59 11.09 6.04
CA PRO A 73 8.86 9.97 6.64
C PRO A 73 7.41 9.91 6.13
N LEU A 74 6.83 8.72 6.15
CA LEU A 74 5.44 8.49 5.75
C LEU A 74 4.57 8.41 7.00
N ASP A 75 3.59 9.30 7.12
CA ASP A 75 2.54 9.19 8.14
C ASP A 75 1.41 8.29 7.61
N PHE A 76 1.50 7.00 7.92
CA PHE A 76 0.52 6.03 7.44
C PHE A 76 -0.86 6.19 8.08
N GLU A 77 -0.97 6.73 9.30
CA GLU A 77 -2.24 6.93 9.97
C GLU A 77 -3.02 8.08 9.32
N TYR A 78 -2.33 9.19 9.03
CA TYR A 78 -2.86 10.28 8.22
C TYR A 78 -3.29 9.78 6.84
N ILE A 79 -2.40 9.10 6.10
CA ILE A 79 -2.70 8.59 4.75
C ILE A 79 -3.93 7.66 4.78
N HIS A 80 -4.04 6.78 5.78
CA HIS A 80 -5.16 5.84 5.89
C HIS A 80 -6.48 6.56 6.21
N LYS A 81 -6.45 7.57 7.07
CA LYS A 81 -7.63 8.40 7.40
C LYS A 81 -8.09 9.25 6.21
N GLU A 82 -7.16 9.84 5.47
CA GLU A 82 -7.50 10.65 4.29
C GLU A 82 -8.07 9.80 3.14
N LEU A 83 -7.57 8.58 2.94
CA LEU A 83 -8.11 7.66 1.93
C LEU A 83 -9.56 7.23 2.17
N ALA A 84 -10.07 7.39 3.39
CA ALA A 84 -11.48 7.12 3.69
C ALA A 84 -12.41 8.26 3.21
N LYS A 85 -11.86 9.43 2.83
CA LYS A 85 -12.65 10.56 2.33
C LYS A 85 -13.03 10.38 0.86
N PRO A 86 -14.19 10.92 0.44
CA PRO A 86 -14.62 10.83 -0.94
C PRO A 86 -13.63 11.53 -1.89
N ASN A 87 -13.40 10.91 -3.05
CA ASN A 87 -12.52 11.40 -4.12
C ASN A 87 -11.02 11.50 -3.76
N VAL A 88 -10.58 10.94 -2.63
CA VAL A 88 -9.15 10.88 -2.29
C VAL A 88 -8.54 9.61 -2.88
N THR A 89 -7.37 9.77 -3.52
CA THR A 89 -6.64 8.66 -4.14
C THR A 89 -5.22 8.59 -3.61
N LEU A 90 -4.60 7.41 -3.68
CA LEU A 90 -3.18 7.24 -3.33
C LEU A 90 -2.26 8.13 -4.17
N SER A 91 -2.61 8.38 -5.43
CA SER A 91 -1.87 9.29 -6.31
C SER A 91 -1.98 10.75 -5.86
N LEU A 92 -3.16 11.18 -5.41
CA LEU A 92 -3.35 12.53 -4.87
C LEU A 92 -2.49 12.74 -3.61
N LEU A 93 -2.59 11.83 -2.64
CA LEU A 93 -1.82 11.91 -1.40
C LEU A 93 -0.31 11.82 -1.63
N HIS A 94 0.11 11.04 -2.63
CA HIS A 94 1.52 11.00 -3.01
C HIS A 94 2.01 12.34 -3.57
N HIS A 95 1.20 13.01 -4.39
CA HIS A 95 1.53 14.34 -4.92
C HIS A 95 1.64 15.40 -3.80
N GLU A 96 0.72 15.37 -2.84
CA GLU A 96 0.78 16.24 -1.65
C GLU A 96 2.04 15.97 -0.81
N TYR A 97 2.34 14.68 -0.57
CA TYR A 97 3.55 14.25 0.12
C TYR A 97 4.83 14.70 -0.60
N GLU A 98 4.88 14.65 -1.94
CA GLU A 98 6.02 15.16 -2.70
C GLU A 98 6.20 16.67 -2.55
N ALA A 99 5.09 17.42 -2.58
CA ALA A 99 5.12 18.86 -2.36
C ALA A 99 5.64 19.21 -0.96
N GLU A 100 5.14 18.52 0.08
CA GLU A 100 5.58 18.70 1.45
C GLU A 100 7.06 18.33 1.65
N SER A 101 7.50 17.24 1.02
CA SER A 101 8.91 16.80 1.04
C SER A 101 9.84 17.87 0.50
N ARG A 102 9.45 18.55 -0.59
CA ARG A 102 10.21 19.65 -1.19
C ARG A 102 10.28 20.86 -0.26
N THR A 103 9.17 21.22 0.40
CA THR A 103 9.15 22.31 1.40
C THR A 103 10.04 22.00 2.61
N ASN A 104 10.09 20.73 3.03
CA ASN A 104 10.92 20.28 4.15
C ASN A 104 12.37 19.96 3.77
N ASN A 105 12.76 20.21 2.51
CA ASN A 105 14.09 19.94 1.96
C ASN A 105 14.55 18.47 2.13
N LYS A 106 13.60 17.52 2.00
CA LYS A 106 13.84 16.08 2.08
C LYS A 106 13.53 15.37 0.77
N ILE A 107 14.08 14.18 0.59
CA ILE A 107 13.89 13.38 -0.63
C ILE A 107 12.57 12.59 -0.52
N PRO A 108 11.60 12.76 -1.44
CA PRO A 108 10.38 11.97 -1.42
C PRO A 108 10.62 10.52 -1.87
N TYR A 109 9.79 9.59 -1.38
CA TYR A 109 9.62 8.29 -2.01
C TYR A 109 8.96 8.40 -3.39
N SER A 110 9.40 7.55 -4.33
CA SER A 110 8.69 7.38 -5.60
C SER A 110 7.30 6.79 -5.37
N TYR A 111 6.36 7.08 -6.27
CA TYR A 111 4.97 6.58 -6.18
C TYR A 111 4.89 5.07 -5.93
N ARG A 112 5.66 4.28 -6.69
CA ARG A 112 5.71 2.82 -6.50
C ARG A 112 6.14 2.41 -5.09
N SER A 113 7.11 3.10 -4.52
CA SER A 113 7.61 2.81 -3.17
C SER A 113 6.59 3.23 -2.13
N PHE A 114 6.01 4.43 -2.27
CA PHE A 114 4.94 4.95 -1.43
C PHE A 114 3.77 3.96 -1.34
N VAL A 115 3.25 3.53 -2.48
CA VAL A 115 2.14 2.56 -2.55
C VAL A 115 2.53 1.23 -1.90
N ARG A 116 3.74 0.73 -2.12
CA ARG A 116 4.23 -0.51 -1.50
C ARG A 116 4.28 -0.41 0.03
N HIS A 117 4.80 0.70 0.56
CA HIS A 117 4.88 0.92 2.00
C HIS A 117 3.49 1.05 2.62
N TYR A 118 2.60 1.84 2.01
CA TYR A 118 1.21 1.96 2.45
C TYR A 118 0.48 0.62 2.39
N SER A 119 0.67 -0.18 1.32
CA SER A 119 0.02 -1.49 1.18
C SER A 119 0.39 -2.44 2.32
N ARG A 120 1.65 -2.43 2.77
CA ARG A 120 2.09 -3.21 3.95
C ARG A 120 1.42 -2.73 5.23
N TYR A 121 1.32 -1.41 5.43
CA TYR A 121 0.61 -0.86 6.58
C TYR A 121 -0.88 -1.23 6.57
N ALA A 122 -1.55 -1.07 5.43
CA ALA A 122 -2.98 -1.35 5.27
C ALA A 122 -3.33 -2.84 5.48
N GLN A 123 -2.38 -3.77 5.23
CA GLN A 123 -2.58 -5.19 5.51
C GLN A 123 -2.88 -5.47 6.99
N LYS A 124 -2.35 -4.67 7.93
CA LYS A 124 -2.64 -4.81 9.37
C LYS A 124 -4.13 -4.63 9.71
N TYR A 125 -4.82 -3.81 8.92
CA TYR A 125 -6.24 -3.48 9.12
C TYR A 125 -7.16 -4.25 8.17
N LYS A 126 -6.60 -5.12 7.33
CA LYS A 126 -7.37 -5.78 6.27
C LYS A 126 -8.14 -6.98 6.83
N ALA A 127 -9.40 -6.76 7.20
CA ALA A 127 -10.36 -7.84 7.39
C ALA A 127 -10.79 -8.38 6.02
N THR A 128 -10.17 -9.47 5.58
CA THR A 128 -10.58 -10.13 4.33
C THR A 128 -11.67 -11.16 4.60
N LEU A 129 -12.90 -10.88 4.18
CA LEU A 129 -13.94 -11.89 4.01
C LEU A 129 -13.92 -12.38 2.55
N ARG A 130 -13.72 -13.68 2.32
CA ARG A 130 -13.83 -14.26 0.98
C ARG A 130 -15.31 -14.45 0.63
N ILE A 131 -15.88 -13.48 -0.08
CA ILE A 131 -17.25 -13.57 -0.58
C ILE A 131 -17.23 -14.33 -1.92
N ARG A 132 -17.87 -15.50 -1.98
CA ARG A 132 -18.05 -16.23 -3.23
C ARG A 132 -19.15 -15.56 -4.05
N ARG A 133 -18.92 -15.34 -5.34
CA ARG A 133 -19.89 -14.76 -6.28
C ARG A 133 -20.14 -15.78 -7.38
N LYS A 134 -21.38 -16.25 -7.51
CA LYS A 134 -21.77 -17.12 -8.62
C LYS A 134 -22.01 -16.26 -9.87
N PRO A 135 -21.53 -16.67 -11.06
CA PRO A 135 -21.84 -15.96 -12.30
C PRO A 135 -23.36 -15.83 -12.50
N GLY A 136 -23.82 -14.63 -12.87
CA GLY A 136 -25.21 -14.35 -13.23
C GLY A 136 -26.23 -14.31 -12.07
N GLU A 137 -25.81 -14.50 -10.82
CA GLU A 137 -26.74 -14.50 -9.67
C GLU A 137 -26.99 -13.09 -9.11
N ILE A 138 -25.97 -12.23 -9.13
CA ILE A 138 -26.03 -10.89 -8.54
C ILE A 138 -25.47 -9.90 -9.56
N MET A 139 -26.11 -8.74 -9.67
CA MET A 139 -25.59 -7.53 -10.29
C MET A 139 -25.64 -6.42 -9.25
N GLU A 140 -24.53 -5.70 -9.08
CA GLU A 140 -24.44 -4.57 -8.15
C GLU A 140 -24.63 -3.29 -8.97
N VAL A 141 -25.59 -2.45 -8.56
CA VAL A 141 -25.98 -1.25 -9.31
C VAL A 141 -26.04 -0.05 -8.37
N ASP A 142 -25.61 1.11 -8.85
CA ASP A 142 -25.74 2.37 -8.12
C ASP A 142 -25.65 3.59 -9.04
N TRP A 143 -26.05 4.74 -8.53
CA TRP A 143 -25.69 6.04 -9.09
C TRP A 143 -24.35 6.49 -8.50
N ALA A 144 -23.45 6.98 -9.34
CA ALA A 144 -22.24 7.62 -8.85
C ALA A 144 -22.61 8.84 -7.98
N GLY A 145 -22.11 8.90 -6.75
CA GLY A 145 -22.41 9.99 -5.82
C GLY A 145 -21.94 11.36 -6.32
N SER A 146 -20.83 11.40 -7.08
CA SER A 146 -20.37 12.60 -7.77
C SER A 146 -21.04 12.73 -9.13
N THR A 147 -21.62 13.91 -9.40
CA THR A 147 -22.31 14.17 -10.67
C THR A 147 -21.36 14.74 -11.72
N ALA A 148 -21.58 14.37 -12.97
CA ALA A 148 -20.87 14.92 -14.12
C ALA A 148 -21.63 16.12 -14.72
N PHE A 149 -21.01 16.78 -15.69
CA PHE A 149 -21.63 17.84 -16.47
C PHE A 149 -21.39 17.62 -17.95
N ILE A 150 -22.43 17.82 -18.75
CA ILE A 150 -22.38 17.88 -20.21
C ILE A 150 -22.52 19.34 -20.60
N ILE A 151 -21.75 19.77 -21.59
CA ILE A 151 -21.87 21.13 -22.14
C ILE A 151 -22.83 21.03 -23.32
N ASP A 152 -23.95 21.75 -23.22
CA ASP A 152 -24.86 21.91 -24.34
C ASP A 152 -24.15 22.71 -25.45
N ARG A 153 -24.14 22.16 -26.67
CA ARG A 153 -23.36 22.74 -27.78
C ARG A 153 -23.97 24.03 -28.33
N ASP A 154 -25.28 24.17 -28.20
CA ASP A 154 -26.03 25.27 -28.80
C ASP A 154 -26.16 26.45 -27.83
N THR A 155 -26.29 26.17 -26.53
CA THR A 155 -26.42 27.20 -25.48
C THR A 155 -25.12 27.47 -24.71
N GLY A 156 -24.19 26.51 -24.70
CA GLY A 156 -22.99 26.56 -23.87
C GLY A 156 -23.23 26.29 -22.38
N GLU A 157 -24.47 25.95 -21.99
CA GLU A 157 -24.82 25.71 -20.60
C GLU A 157 -24.28 24.37 -20.08
N LYS A 158 -23.94 24.34 -18.78
CA LYS A 158 -23.54 23.11 -18.09
C LYS A 158 -24.78 22.37 -17.61
N VAL A 159 -25.15 21.32 -18.31
CA VAL A 159 -26.24 20.44 -17.94
C VAL A 159 -25.72 19.35 -17.00
N LYS A 160 -26.35 19.20 -15.85
CA LYS A 160 -26.00 18.19 -14.86
C LYS A 160 -26.32 16.79 -15.39
N ALA A 161 -25.37 15.87 -15.24
CA ALA A 161 -25.51 14.48 -15.65
C ALA A 161 -25.18 13.53 -14.49
N TYR A 162 -25.97 12.47 -14.39
CA TYR A 162 -25.85 11.41 -13.39
C TYR A 162 -25.31 10.16 -14.06
N ILE A 163 -24.35 9.49 -13.42
CA ILE A 163 -23.72 8.29 -13.97
C ILE A 163 -24.32 7.08 -13.26
N PHE A 164 -24.99 6.22 -14.03
CA PHE A 164 -25.40 4.90 -13.57
C PHE A 164 -24.26 3.91 -13.82
N VAL A 165 -23.99 3.06 -12.83
CA VAL A 165 -23.00 1.98 -12.92
C VAL A 165 -23.67 0.67 -12.54
N ALA A 166 -23.45 -0.36 -13.35
CA ALA A 166 -23.84 -1.73 -13.06
C ALA A 166 -22.64 -2.66 -13.24
N THR A 167 -22.36 -3.51 -12.25
CA THR A 167 -21.21 -4.42 -12.27
C THR A 167 -21.61 -5.84 -11.93
N LEU A 168 -21.14 -6.80 -12.72
CA LEU A 168 -21.24 -8.22 -12.41
C LEU A 168 -20.05 -8.61 -11.53
N PRO A 169 -20.22 -8.86 -10.22
CA PRO A 169 -19.10 -9.03 -9.29
C PRO A 169 -18.29 -10.32 -9.54
N CYS A 170 -18.85 -11.29 -10.26
CA CYS A 170 -18.10 -12.50 -10.62
C CYS A 170 -17.10 -12.27 -11.76
N SER A 171 -17.50 -11.55 -12.81
CA SER A 171 -16.65 -11.30 -13.99
C SER A 171 -15.94 -9.95 -13.95
N GLN A 172 -16.33 -9.07 -13.02
CA GLN A 172 -15.91 -7.66 -12.96
C GLN A 172 -16.27 -6.85 -14.22
N LEU A 173 -17.19 -7.38 -15.04
CA LEU A 173 -17.73 -6.65 -16.19
C LEU A 173 -18.62 -5.52 -15.69
N SER A 174 -18.31 -4.29 -16.11
CA SER A 174 -19.01 -3.08 -15.68
C SER A 174 -19.65 -2.37 -16.88
N PHE A 175 -20.93 -2.03 -16.75
CA PHE A 175 -21.68 -1.16 -17.63
C PHE A 175 -21.82 0.22 -17.00
N VAL A 176 -21.63 1.27 -17.80
CA VAL A 176 -21.72 2.66 -17.35
C VAL A 176 -22.52 3.46 -18.36
N LYS A 177 -23.52 4.22 -17.90
CA LYS A 177 -24.31 5.11 -18.76
C LYS A 177 -24.71 6.39 -18.03
N THR A 178 -24.71 7.49 -18.77
CA THR A 178 -25.12 8.81 -18.26
C THR A 178 -26.60 9.07 -18.49
N PHE A 179 -27.23 9.74 -17.53
CA PHE A 179 -28.63 10.16 -17.54
C PHE A 179 -28.75 11.62 -17.08
N LEU A 180 -29.84 12.30 -17.48
CA LEU A 180 -30.11 13.68 -17.06
C LEU A 180 -30.91 13.77 -15.75
N SER A 181 -31.44 12.64 -15.27
CA SER A 181 -32.25 12.52 -14.05
C SER A 181 -31.90 11.22 -13.31
N MET A 182 -32.26 11.17 -12.01
CA MET A 182 -32.18 9.98 -11.15
C MET A 182 -33.57 9.44 -10.77
N ASP A 183 -34.60 9.83 -11.52
CA ASP A 183 -35.97 9.36 -11.29
C ASP A 183 -36.13 7.86 -11.60
N LEU A 184 -37.29 7.33 -11.21
CA LEU A 184 -37.62 5.91 -11.40
C LEU A 184 -37.59 5.49 -12.88
N HIS A 185 -37.95 6.39 -13.79
CA HIS A 185 -37.92 6.10 -15.23
C HIS A 185 -36.48 5.89 -15.72
N SER A 186 -35.58 6.83 -15.37
CA SER A 186 -34.15 6.74 -15.66
C SER A 186 -33.51 5.50 -15.03
N TRP A 187 -33.94 5.13 -13.81
CA TRP A 187 -33.50 3.92 -13.12
C TRP A 187 -33.89 2.64 -13.86
N ILE A 188 -35.14 2.53 -14.31
CA ILE A 188 -35.63 1.36 -15.06
C ILE A 188 -34.91 1.27 -16.41
N ASP A 189 -34.82 2.38 -17.14
CA ASP A 189 -34.13 2.43 -18.43
C ASP A 189 -32.65 2.06 -18.30
N ALA A 190 -32.00 2.47 -17.22
CA ALA A 190 -30.62 2.08 -16.95
C ALA A 190 -30.44 0.56 -16.82
N HIS A 191 -31.37 -0.12 -16.13
CA HIS A 191 -31.37 -1.58 -16.02
C HIS A 191 -31.61 -2.24 -17.37
N VAL A 192 -32.58 -1.77 -18.14
CA VAL A 192 -32.87 -2.31 -19.48
C VAL A 192 -31.64 -2.20 -20.38
N HIS A 193 -30.96 -1.05 -20.37
CA HIS A 193 -29.73 -0.88 -21.14
C HIS A 193 -28.59 -1.78 -20.63
N ALA A 194 -28.45 -1.94 -19.31
CA ALA A 194 -27.42 -2.80 -18.74
C ALA A 194 -27.62 -4.28 -19.10
N TYR A 195 -28.86 -4.78 -19.15
CA TYR A 195 -29.16 -6.16 -19.55
C TYR A 195 -28.98 -6.42 -21.05
N ASN A 196 -29.09 -5.38 -21.88
CA ASN A 196 -28.92 -5.49 -23.33
C ASN A 196 -27.45 -5.32 -23.78
N TYR A 197 -26.54 -4.99 -22.87
CA TYR A 197 -25.12 -4.81 -23.12
C TYR A 197 -24.36 -6.13 -23.08
#